data_AF-A0ABD5QRY5-F1
#
_entry.id   AF-A0ABD5QRY5-F1
#
_cell.length_a   1.000
_cell.length_b   1.000
_cell.length_c   1.000
_cell.angle_alpha   90.00
_cell.angle_beta   90.00
_cell.angle_gamma   90.00
#
_symmetry.space_group_name_H-M   'P 1'
#
loop_
_entity.id
_entity.type
_entity.pdbx_description
1 polymer ?
#
loop_
_entity_poly.entity_id
_entity_poly.type
_entity_poly.pdbx_seq_one_letter_code
_entity_poly.pdbx_strand_id
1 'polypeptide(L)'
;MSRLPPLGRLVPARAVLLAAAVVSALVIGGVVATATVGGGTTDGGSAGATDALGAADAPNAADDPAVENPTYDPDPPTEPGAATVVSDGSAGDGSGEAVGTYDDLAAAVDATEPGDVVEVAGVFEPEETVVVDTRDVTLRGAGPDVAMVDGGGEDTVIAVRAENVTVEGIRLHDSGGDLESEDAGVFLAERADGATLADLYLSDVAFGVWVNGADEVTVRDSRIEGTADARFVDRGNGINLWETTGSEIRNNEITGVRDGIYFSWASEVETTGNTLWDLRYGVHYMYSDDNRLADNVAADNDVGYALMVSEGVEAVNNTAVANRGKSGHGILLKEIEDSVVRGNDLVANGNGVFLYNAQNNELRDNLVYANGVGVHHSADTQGTAVVGNDFVGNDEQVLTTTRELLAWNETDGGNYWSDARVADSDGDGVGDARHRPAGAAERLVQEHPTAAVFANGPAFDAIRLVESRFPVVETAGIVDHRPLASPSHDVEPYRPYAAAVDPTVEYDDDPGDEHH
;
A
#
# COMPACT_ATOMS: atom_id res chain seq x y z
N MET A 1 60.47 13.83 3.17
CA MET A 1 61.03 12.62 3.82
C MET A 1 59.85 11.68 4.05
N SER A 2 59.63 10.70 3.16
CA SER A 2 59.95 9.25 3.33
C SER A 2 58.90 8.54 4.19
N ARG A 3 58.13 7.51 3.78
CA ARG A 3 58.21 6.49 2.72
C ARG A 3 56.80 5.87 2.51
N LEU A 4 56.48 5.49 1.27
CA LEU A 4 55.38 4.57 0.91
C LEU A 4 55.76 3.11 1.27
N PRO A 5 54.80 2.24 1.67
CA PRO A 5 54.91 0.78 1.62
C PRO A 5 54.21 0.17 0.37
N PRO A 6 54.43 -1.13 0.05
CA PRO A 6 54.59 -1.60 -1.32
C PRO A 6 53.35 -2.23 -1.96
N LEU A 7 53.29 -2.13 -3.30
CA LEU A 7 52.49 -2.96 -4.20
C LEU A 7 53.01 -4.41 -4.18
N GLY A 8 52.12 -5.37 -3.90
CA GLY A 8 52.45 -6.78 -4.11
C GLY A 8 51.41 -7.77 -3.59
N ARG A 9 50.44 -8.15 -4.44
CA ARG A 9 50.12 -9.53 -4.81
C ARG A 9 48.90 -9.54 -5.76
N LEU A 10 49.19 -9.48 -7.06
CA LEU A 10 48.28 -9.91 -8.11
C LEU A 10 48.06 -11.43 -7.97
N VAL A 11 46.84 -11.85 -7.69
CA VAL A 11 46.39 -13.22 -7.98
C VAL A 11 46.13 -13.26 -9.49
N PRO A 12 46.76 -14.17 -10.26
CA PRO A 12 46.65 -14.13 -11.71
C PRO A 12 45.27 -14.63 -12.15
N ALA A 13 44.67 -13.89 -13.09
CA ALA A 13 43.41 -14.17 -13.80
C ALA A 13 43.42 -15.46 -14.67
N ARG A 14 44.13 -16.51 -14.25
CA ARG A 14 44.24 -17.82 -14.91
C ARG A 14 43.53 -18.96 -14.19
N ALA A 15 42.97 -18.73 -12.99
CA ALA A 15 42.22 -19.75 -12.26
C ALA A 15 40.70 -19.78 -12.60
N VAL A 16 40.12 -18.66 -13.06
CA VAL A 16 38.68 -18.56 -13.39
C VAL A 16 38.37 -19.06 -14.82
N LEU A 17 39.34 -18.99 -15.73
CA LEU A 17 39.19 -19.41 -17.14
C LEU A 17 39.33 -20.92 -17.38
N LEU A 18 39.78 -21.72 -16.41
CA LEU A 18 39.89 -23.18 -16.57
C LEU A 18 38.61 -23.93 -16.18
N ALA A 19 37.73 -23.35 -15.38
CA ALA A 19 36.44 -23.98 -15.02
C ALA A 19 35.40 -23.85 -16.15
N ALA A 20 35.44 -22.77 -16.95
CA ALA A 20 34.54 -22.57 -18.09
C ALA A 20 34.91 -23.42 -19.34
N ALA A 21 36.15 -23.88 -19.45
CA ALA A 21 36.62 -24.69 -20.58
C ALA A 21 36.23 -26.18 -20.49
N VAL A 22 35.95 -26.69 -19.29
CA VAL A 22 35.62 -28.12 -19.09
C VAL A 22 34.15 -28.42 -19.39
N VAL A 23 33.25 -27.44 -19.26
CA VAL A 23 31.81 -27.61 -19.57
C VAL A 23 31.52 -27.46 -21.07
N SER A 24 32.31 -26.68 -21.79
CA SER A 24 32.15 -26.48 -23.25
C SER A 24 32.57 -27.69 -24.10
N ALA A 25 33.33 -28.64 -23.54
CA ALA A 25 33.81 -29.83 -24.26
C ALA A 25 32.81 -31.02 -24.27
N LEU A 26 31.73 -30.95 -23.49
CA LEU A 26 30.72 -32.03 -23.42
C LEU A 26 29.47 -31.79 -24.26
N VAL A 27 29.30 -30.60 -24.85
CA VAL A 27 28.11 -30.24 -25.67
C VAL A 27 28.35 -30.34 -27.19
N ILE A 28 29.60 -30.53 -27.64
CA ILE A 28 29.95 -30.66 -29.08
C ILE A 28 30.11 -32.14 -29.50
N GLY A 29 30.00 -33.08 -28.57
CA GLY A 29 30.20 -34.51 -28.80
C GLY A 29 28.90 -35.28 -29.05
N GLY A 30 28.20 -35.05 -30.16
CA GLY A 30 27.26 -36.06 -30.65
C GLY A 30 26.09 -35.55 -31.48
N VAL A 31 26.28 -35.46 -32.81
CA VAL A 31 25.35 -36.04 -33.80
C VAL A 31 26.16 -36.29 -35.07
N VAL A 32 26.52 -37.56 -35.32
CA VAL A 32 26.79 -38.04 -36.69
C VAL A 32 25.63 -38.96 -37.03
N ALA A 33 24.64 -38.44 -37.73
CA ALA A 33 23.63 -39.23 -38.41
C ALA A 33 23.63 -38.79 -39.88
N THR A 34 24.20 -39.66 -40.70
CA THR A 34 24.22 -39.61 -42.16
C THR A 34 22.79 -39.65 -42.72
N ALA A 35 22.39 -38.65 -43.49
CA ALA A 35 21.26 -38.74 -44.41
C ALA A 35 21.70 -38.29 -45.80
N THR A 36 21.52 -39.21 -46.75
CA THR A 36 21.93 -39.18 -48.14
C THR A 36 21.17 -38.15 -48.97
N VAL A 37 21.92 -37.52 -49.88
CA VAL A 37 21.47 -36.66 -50.97
C VAL A 37 20.54 -37.42 -51.93
N GLY A 38 19.41 -36.80 -52.24
CA GLY A 38 18.57 -37.11 -53.39
C GLY A 38 18.05 -35.81 -54.00
N GLY A 39 18.65 -35.39 -55.12
CA GLY A 39 18.27 -34.18 -55.85
C GLY A 39 17.00 -34.36 -56.69
N GLY A 40 16.32 -33.25 -56.94
CA GLY A 40 15.21 -33.17 -57.88
C GLY A 40 14.70 -31.73 -58.01
N THR A 41 15.20 -31.03 -59.02
CA THR A 41 14.69 -29.74 -59.51
C THR A 41 13.45 -29.93 -60.38
N THR A 42 12.41 -29.10 -60.22
CA THR A 42 11.57 -28.60 -61.33
C THR A 42 10.77 -27.36 -60.91
N ASP A 43 10.82 -26.34 -61.77
CA ASP A 43 9.94 -25.16 -61.86
C ASP A 43 8.45 -25.51 -62.01
N GLY A 44 7.57 -24.57 -61.61
CA GLY A 44 6.17 -24.57 -62.03
C GLY A 44 5.31 -23.58 -61.25
N GLY A 45 4.80 -22.55 -61.93
CA GLY A 45 4.05 -21.45 -61.32
C GLY A 45 2.55 -21.68 -61.11
N SER A 46 1.99 -20.72 -60.37
CA SER A 46 0.64 -20.15 -60.43
C SER A 46 -0.55 -20.85 -59.74
N ALA A 47 -1.40 -19.95 -59.24
CA ALA A 47 -2.83 -20.06 -58.94
C ALA A 47 -3.24 -20.41 -57.50
N GLY A 48 -3.58 -19.34 -56.75
CA GLY A 48 -4.94 -19.08 -56.30
C GLY A 48 -5.60 -20.14 -55.42
N ALA A 49 -5.61 -19.89 -54.11
CA ALA A 49 -6.68 -20.31 -53.23
C ALA A 49 -6.94 -19.17 -52.23
N THR A 50 -8.00 -18.42 -52.52
CA THR A 50 -8.74 -17.63 -51.57
C THR A 50 -9.33 -18.56 -50.52
N ASP A 51 -9.02 -18.36 -49.24
CA ASP A 51 -9.93 -18.76 -48.19
C ASP A 51 -10.01 -17.68 -47.13
N ALA A 52 -11.25 -17.29 -46.87
CA ALA A 52 -11.65 -16.24 -45.98
C ALA A 52 -11.42 -16.66 -44.54
N LEU A 53 -10.60 -15.90 -43.82
CA LEU A 53 -10.70 -15.81 -42.37
C LEU A 53 -11.38 -14.48 -42.08
N GLY A 54 -12.65 -14.58 -41.71
CA GLY A 54 -13.43 -13.46 -41.20
C GLY A 54 -12.71 -12.85 -40.00
N ALA A 55 -12.69 -11.53 -39.98
CA ALA A 55 -12.41 -10.76 -38.79
C ALA A 55 -13.32 -11.26 -37.67
N ALA A 56 -12.74 -11.90 -36.66
CA ALA A 56 -13.38 -12.00 -35.37
C ALA A 56 -13.16 -10.65 -34.70
N ASP A 57 -14.27 -9.96 -34.46
CA ASP A 57 -14.34 -8.75 -33.66
C ASP A 57 -13.55 -8.92 -32.37
N ALA A 58 -12.72 -7.92 -32.07
CA ALA A 58 -12.10 -7.78 -30.76
C ALA A 58 -13.21 -7.82 -29.69
N PRO A 59 -13.09 -8.65 -28.65
CA PRO A 59 -14.01 -8.52 -27.53
C PRO A 59 -13.79 -7.13 -26.94
N ASN A 60 -14.90 -6.38 -26.83
CA ASN A 60 -14.98 -5.12 -26.11
C ASN A 60 -14.27 -5.24 -24.77
N ALA A 61 -13.59 -4.16 -24.37
CA ALA A 61 -13.11 -3.91 -23.02
C ALA A 61 -14.15 -4.39 -22.01
N ALA A 62 -13.85 -5.51 -21.35
CA ALA A 62 -14.66 -6.09 -20.31
C ALA A 62 -13.99 -5.69 -19.00
N ASP A 63 -14.77 -4.97 -18.18
CA ASP A 63 -14.66 -4.80 -16.74
C ASP A 63 -13.25 -4.99 -16.19
N ASP A 64 -12.55 -3.86 -16.00
CA ASP A 64 -11.38 -3.80 -15.14
C ASP A 64 -11.76 -4.43 -13.80
N PRO A 65 -11.04 -5.43 -13.29
CA PRO A 65 -11.23 -5.95 -11.95
C PRO A 65 -10.76 -4.90 -10.96
N ALA A 66 -11.53 -3.83 -10.85
CA ALA A 66 -11.47 -2.91 -9.75
C ALA A 66 -11.97 -3.66 -8.51
N VAL A 67 -11.41 -3.30 -7.36
CA VAL A 67 -12.17 -3.43 -6.11
C VAL A 67 -13.52 -2.76 -6.39
N GLU A 68 -14.65 -3.39 -6.03
CA GLU A 68 -15.95 -2.72 -6.20
C GLU A 68 -15.94 -1.48 -5.31
N ASN A 69 -15.56 -0.33 -5.87
CA ASN A 69 -15.45 0.92 -5.15
C ASN A 69 -16.87 1.35 -4.81
N PRO A 70 -17.23 1.42 -3.52
CA PRO A 70 -18.59 1.72 -3.13
C PRO A 70 -18.95 3.13 -3.63
N THR A 71 -19.97 3.25 -4.48
CA THR A 71 -20.59 4.55 -4.77
C THR A 71 -21.56 4.85 -3.62
N TYR A 72 -21.23 5.80 -2.76
CA TYR A 72 -22.08 6.24 -1.66
C TYR A 72 -22.27 7.74 -1.77
N ASP A 73 -23.45 8.15 -2.21
CA ASP A 73 -23.90 9.54 -2.21
C ASP A 73 -25.39 9.53 -1.83
N PRO A 74 -25.72 9.45 -0.53
CA PRO A 74 -27.10 9.57 -0.09
C PRO A 74 -27.68 10.92 -0.52
N ASP A 75 -28.96 10.92 -0.92
CA ASP A 75 -29.69 12.15 -1.21
C ASP A 75 -29.60 13.08 0.03
N PRO A 76 -29.14 14.34 -0.12
CA PRO A 76 -29.04 15.26 1.00
C PRO A 76 -30.45 15.59 1.55
N PRO A 77 -30.58 15.86 2.86
CA PRO A 77 -31.83 16.37 3.42
C PRO A 77 -32.19 17.72 2.78
N THR A 78 -33.49 18.03 2.71
CA THR A 78 -33.98 19.28 2.11
C THR A 78 -34.74 20.18 3.08
N GLU A 79 -35.05 19.67 4.26
CA GLU A 79 -35.77 20.43 5.29
C GLU A 79 -34.80 21.35 6.04
N PRO A 80 -35.23 22.56 6.45
CA PRO A 80 -34.40 23.45 7.26
C PRO A 80 -33.94 22.78 8.57
N GLY A 81 -32.73 23.13 9.01
CA GLY A 81 -32.13 22.64 10.23
C GLY A 81 -32.98 22.87 11.48
N ALA A 82 -33.05 21.85 12.33
CA ALA A 82 -33.61 21.94 13.67
C ALA A 82 -32.75 21.14 14.65
N ALA A 83 -32.19 21.81 15.65
CA ALA A 83 -31.30 21.23 16.64
C ALA A 83 -32.00 21.25 17.99
N THR A 84 -32.16 20.09 18.63
CA THR A 84 -32.82 19.98 19.94
C THR A 84 -31.81 19.58 21.00
N VAL A 85 -31.61 20.45 21.98
CA VAL A 85 -30.77 20.17 23.14
C VAL A 85 -31.58 19.34 24.14
N VAL A 86 -31.05 18.19 24.50
CA VAL A 86 -31.63 17.23 25.43
C VAL A 86 -30.64 17.05 26.57
N SER A 87 -31.04 17.45 27.78
CA SER A 87 -30.21 17.21 28.95
C SER A 87 -30.44 15.81 29.51
N ASP A 88 -29.35 15.12 29.83
CA ASP A 88 -29.40 13.94 30.68
C ASP A 88 -29.78 14.40 32.10
N GLY A 89 -31.09 14.53 32.34
CA GLY A 89 -31.60 14.73 33.69
C GLY A 89 -31.01 13.66 34.60
N SER A 90 -30.68 13.99 35.85
CA SER A 90 -29.87 13.14 36.76
C SER A 90 -30.44 11.75 37.12
N ALA A 91 -31.37 11.21 36.36
CA ALA A 91 -31.88 9.85 36.42
C ALA A 91 -31.46 9.13 35.14
N GLY A 92 -30.37 8.35 35.19
CA GLY A 92 -29.85 7.53 34.07
C GLY A 92 -30.82 6.44 33.58
N ASP A 93 -31.98 6.85 33.08
CA ASP A 93 -33.01 6.04 32.43
C ASP A 93 -33.13 6.34 30.93
N GLY A 94 -32.32 7.27 30.41
CA GLY A 94 -32.25 7.62 28.99
C GLY A 94 -33.43 8.44 28.48
N SER A 95 -34.29 8.99 29.35
CA SER A 95 -35.35 9.93 28.98
C SER A 95 -34.98 11.36 29.31
N GLY A 96 -34.02 11.92 28.57
CA GLY A 96 -33.65 13.32 28.70
C GLY A 96 -34.81 14.26 28.39
N GLU A 97 -34.87 15.40 29.09
CA GLU A 97 -35.87 16.44 28.83
C GLU A 97 -35.34 17.41 27.76
N ALA A 98 -36.13 17.67 26.72
CA ALA A 98 -35.78 18.68 25.73
C ALA A 98 -35.74 20.06 26.39
N VAL A 99 -34.56 20.68 26.40
CA VAL A 99 -34.29 21.99 27.01
C VAL A 99 -34.66 23.12 26.05
N GLY A 100 -34.39 22.94 24.76
CA GLY A 100 -34.68 23.92 23.73
C GLY A 100 -34.50 23.35 22.33
N THR A 101 -35.15 23.99 21.35
CA THR A 101 -34.97 23.73 19.92
C THR A 101 -34.53 25.02 19.25
N TYR A 102 -33.52 24.90 18.39
CA TYR A 102 -32.82 26.00 17.73
C TYR A 102 -32.83 25.79 16.22
N ASP A 103 -32.94 26.87 15.47
CA ASP A 103 -32.76 26.93 14.01
C ASP A 103 -31.31 27.28 13.60
N ASP A 104 -30.46 27.58 14.58
CA ASP A 104 -29.02 27.81 14.44
C ASP A 104 -28.25 26.77 15.27
N LEU A 105 -27.33 26.03 14.62
CA LEU A 105 -26.62 24.92 15.28
C LEU A 105 -25.61 25.43 16.30
N ALA A 106 -24.92 26.54 16.03
CA ALA A 106 -23.96 27.13 16.97
C ALA A 106 -24.67 27.57 18.26
N ALA A 107 -25.84 28.21 18.15
CA ALA A 107 -26.66 28.58 19.30
C ALA A 107 -27.15 27.36 20.12
N ALA A 108 -27.43 26.24 19.45
CA ALA A 108 -27.78 24.99 20.14
C ALA A 108 -26.59 24.45 20.94
N VAL A 109 -25.40 24.42 20.33
CA VAL A 109 -24.15 23.97 20.96
C VAL A 109 -23.76 24.87 22.12
N ASP A 110 -23.84 26.20 21.96
CA ASP A 110 -23.57 27.19 23.01
C ASP A 110 -24.49 27.07 24.23
N ALA A 111 -25.67 26.49 24.05
CA ALA A 111 -26.64 26.28 25.12
C ALA A 111 -26.43 24.99 25.92
N THR A 112 -25.47 24.14 25.52
CA THR A 112 -25.21 22.85 26.17
C THR A 112 -24.50 22.99 27.52
N GLU A 113 -24.88 22.15 28.47
CA GLU A 113 -24.12 21.82 29.68
C GLU A 113 -23.42 20.46 29.50
N PRO A 114 -22.37 20.15 30.30
CA PRO A 114 -21.70 18.85 30.20
C PRO A 114 -22.66 17.67 30.38
N GLY A 115 -22.60 16.71 29.44
CA GLY A 115 -23.50 15.55 29.38
C GLY A 115 -24.72 15.74 28.48
N ASP A 116 -24.94 16.94 27.94
CA ASP A 116 -26.06 17.20 27.02
C ASP A 116 -25.85 16.57 25.65
N VAL A 117 -26.97 16.27 24.99
CA VAL A 117 -27.03 15.82 23.60
C VAL A 117 -27.73 16.87 22.75
N VAL A 118 -27.12 17.22 21.61
CA VAL A 118 -27.72 18.02 20.55
C VAL A 118 -28.19 17.09 19.45
N GLU A 119 -29.50 16.85 19.37
CA GLU A 119 -30.12 16.08 18.29
C GLU A 119 -30.29 16.97 17.05
N VAL A 120 -29.62 16.64 15.96
CA VAL A 120 -29.49 17.42 14.71
C VAL A 120 -30.35 16.78 13.62
N ALA A 121 -31.17 17.57 12.94
CA ALA A 121 -31.94 17.15 11.76
C ALA A 121 -32.09 18.30 10.77
N GLY A 122 -32.26 17.97 9.48
CA GLY A 122 -32.34 18.95 8.41
C GLY A 122 -30.97 19.50 7.99
N VAL A 123 -30.97 20.60 7.24
CA VAL A 123 -29.78 21.28 6.73
C VAL A 123 -29.48 22.53 7.55
N PHE A 124 -28.28 22.62 8.10
CA PHE A 124 -27.71 23.83 8.69
C PHE A 124 -26.70 24.47 7.76
N GLU A 125 -26.80 25.78 7.57
CA GLU A 125 -25.88 26.61 6.79
C GLU A 125 -25.33 27.72 7.74
N PRO A 126 -24.48 27.37 8.73
CA PRO A 126 -23.97 28.35 9.68
C PRO A 126 -23.10 29.42 8.99
N GLU A 127 -23.16 30.68 9.47
CA GLU A 127 -22.34 31.77 8.92
C GLU A 127 -20.86 31.69 9.35
N GLU A 128 -20.54 30.91 10.40
CA GLU A 128 -19.21 30.71 10.96
C GLU A 128 -19.05 29.25 11.43
N THR A 129 -17.83 28.79 11.67
CA THR A 129 -17.54 27.45 12.22
C THR A 129 -18.37 27.15 13.47
N VAL A 130 -18.96 25.95 13.54
CA VAL A 130 -19.64 25.46 14.74
C VAL A 130 -18.60 24.98 15.75
N VAL A 131 -18.48 25.67 16.89
CA VAL A 131 -17.46 25.38 17.90
C VAL A 131 -18.07 24.65 19.11
N VAL A 132 -17.55 23.46 19.43
CA VAL A 132 -17.92 22.69 20.63
C VAL A 132 -16.86 22.89 21.72
N ASP A 133 -17.12 23.83 22.62
CA ASP A 133 -16.24 24.17 23.77
C ASP A 133 -16.69 23.52 25.10
N THR A 134 -17.82 22.81 25.11
CA THR A 134 -18.36 22.11 26.28
C THR A 134 -17.98 20.63 26.23
N ARG A 135 -17.32 20.13 27.28
CA ARG A 135 -16.95 18.71 27.42
C ARG A 135 -18.16 17.80 27.59
N ASP A 136 -17.97 16.52 27.32
CA ASP A 136 -18.98 15.47 27.50
C ASP A 136 -20.28 15.75 26.71
N VAL A 137 -20.19 16.51 25.61
CA VAL A 137 -21.33 16.85 24.74
C VAL A 137 -21.38 15.91 23.55
N THR A 138 -22.59 15.50 23.15
CA THR A 138 -22.81 14.72 21.93
C THR A 138 -23.61 15.51 20.90
N LEU A 139 -23.08 15.69 19.69
CA LEU A 139 -23.83 16.13 18.51
C LEU A 139 -24.25 14.88 17.74
N ARG A 140 -25.55 14.62 17.62
CA ARG A 140 -26.09 13.39 17.02
C ARG A 140 -27.09 13.70 15.91
N GLY A 141 -26.86 13.16 14.73
CA GLY A 141 -27.84 13.02 13.67
C GLY A 141 -28.39 11.60 13.58
N ALA A 142 -29.57 11.44 12.98
CA ALA A 142 -30.15 10.11 12.73
C ALA A 142 -29.54 9.38 11.52
N GLY A 143 -28.59 10.01 10.83
CA GLY A 143 -27.96 9.55 9.60
C GLY A 143 -27.60 10.71 8.67
N PRO A 144 -26.62 10.52 7.76
CA PRO A 144 -26.15 11.56 6.84
C PRO A 144 -27.18 11.97 5.77
N ASP A 145 -28.23 11.17 5.56
CA ASP A 145 -29.40 11.50 4.73
C ASP A 145 -30.46 12.35 5.47
N VAL A 146 -30.32 12.48 6.80
CA VAL A 146 -31.28 13.17 7.68
C VAL A 146 -30.72 14.46 8.26
N ALA A 147 -29.43 14.52 8.56
CA ALA A 147 -28.76 15.64 9.21
C ALA A 147 -27.53 16.07 8.41
N MET A 148 -27.48 17.35 8.05
CA MET A 148 -26.37 17.94 7.29
C MET A 148 -25.97 19.30 7.86
N VAL A 149 -24.67 19.54 7.93
CA VAL A 149 -24.06 20.86 8.15
C VAL A 149 -23.26 21.21 6.90
N ASP A 150 -23.67 22.27 6.23
CA ASP A 150 -23.02 22.83 5.06
C ASP A 150 -22.14 24.01 5.48
N GLY A 151 -20.82 23.87 5.33
CA GLY A 151 -19.82 24.86 5.73
C GLY A 151 -19.70 26.06 4.78
N GLY A 152 -20.32 26.01 3.59
CA GLY A 152 -20.33 27.10 2.62
C GLY A 152 -18.98 27.41 1.97
N GLY A 153 -17.96 26.56 2.14
CA GLY A 153 -16.70 26.62 1.41
C GLY A 153 -15.68 27.66 1.90
N GLU A 154 -15.86 28.21 3.11
CA GLU A 154 -14.97 29.28 3.63
C GLU A 154 -14.02 28.83 4.75
N ASP A 155 -14.46 28.03 5.72
CA ASP A 155 -13.70 27.64 6.91
C ASP A 155 -13.95 26.16 7.29
N THR A 156 -13.39 25.72 8.41
CA THR A 156 -13.75 24.44 9.05
C THR A 156 -15.24 24.37 9.38
N VAL A 157 -15.89 23.22 9.15
CA VAL A 157 -17.33 23.04 9.42
C VAL A 157 -17.60 22.92 10.93
N ILE A 158 -16.96 21.97 11.60
CA ILE A 158 -17.06 21.77 13.06
C ILE A 158 -15.68 21.79 13.70
N ALA A 159 -15.50 22.58 14.76
CA ALA A 159 -14.30 22.58 15.60
C ALA A 159 -14.62 22.10 17.02
N VAL A 160 -13.96 21.03 17.45
CA VAL A 160 -14.05 20.49 18.82
C VAL A 160 -12.86 20.98 19.64
N ARG A 161 -13.15 21.58 20.80
CA ARG A 161 -12.14 22.20 21.68
C ARG A 161 -12.22 21.72 23.13
N ALA A 162 -13.01 20.68 23.37
CA ALA A 162 -13.24 20.12 24.70
C ALA A 162 -13.18 18.59 24.70
N GLU A 163 -12.86 18.04 25.86
CA GLU A 163 -12.69 16.60 26.11
C GLU A 163 -14.02 15.83 25.94
N ASN A 164 -13.92 14.56 25.55
CA ASN A 164 -15.03 13.60 25.48
C ASN A 164 -16.23 14.07 24.64
N VAL A 165 -15.99 14.85 23.59
CA VAL A 165 -17.05 15.26 22.66
C VAL A 165 -17.29 14.16 21.65
N THR A 166 -18.57 13.87 21.38
CA THR A 166 -18.98 12.94 20.32
C THR A 166 -19.67 13.70 19.20
N VAL A 167 -19.29 13.44 17.95
CA VAL A 167 -20.02 13.89 16.75
C VAL A 167 -20.37 12.65 15.94
N GLU A 168 -21.68 12.39 15.76
CA GLU A 168 -22.12 11.16 15.11
C GLU A 168 -23.34 11.29 14.20
N GLY A 169 -23.37 10.51 13.11
CA GLY A 169 -24.56 10.36 12.26
C GLY A 169 -24.93 11.61 11.45
N ILE A 170 -23.95 12.45 11.11
CA ILE A 170 -24.16 13.75 10.43
C ILE A 170 -23.35 13.78 9.12
N ARG A 171 -23.93 14.38 8.06
CA ARG A 171 -23.19 14.79 6.87
C ARG A 171 -22.54 16.15 7.08
N LEU A 172 -21.24 16.26 6.85
CA LEU A 172 -20.49 17.52 6.89
C LEU A 172 -20.02 17.81 5.47
N HIS A 173 -20.39 18.97 4.94
CA HIS A 173 -20.21 19.30 3.53
C HIS A 173 -19.55 20.66 3.33
N ASP A 174 -18.80 20.80 2.24
CA ASP A 174 -18.29 22.07 1.71
C ASP A 174 -17.46 22.83 2.76
N SER A 175 -16.35 22.22 3.20
CA SER A 175 -15.39 22.94 4.04
C SER A 175 -14.63 23.98 3.23
N GLY A 176 -13.97 24.91 3.91
CA GLY A 176 -12.93 25.73 3.33
C GLY A 176 -11.83 24.91 2.63
N GLY A 177 -11.07 25.60 1.77
CA GLY A 177 -10.04 25.01 0.91
C GLY A 177 -8.60 25.38 1.29
N ASP A 178 -8.39 26.15 2.36
CA ASP A 178 -7.07 26.64 2.72
C ASP A 178 -6.31 25.62 3.61
N LEU A 179 -5.27 25.05 3.01
CA LEU A 179 -4.41 24.06 3.68
C LEU A 179 -3.50 24.69 4.74
N GLU A 180 -3.27 26.01 4.71
CA GLU A 180 -2.47 26.72 5.71
C GLU A 180 -3.26 27.01 6.98
N SER A 181 -4.57 27.24 6.87
CA SER A 181 -5.49 27.37 8.02
C SER A 181 -6.06 26.03 8.48
N GLU A 182 -5.71 24.93 7.79
CA GLU A 182 -6.09 23.56 8.15
C GLU A 182 -7.61 23.35 8.06
N ASP A 183 -8.26 23.94 7.06
CA ASP A 183 -9.71 23.84 6.88
C ASP A 183 -10.16 22.38 6.76
N ALA A 184 -11.11 21.99 7.62
CA ALA A 184 -11.54 20.61 7.73
C ALA A 184 -13.06 20.44 7.83
N GLY A 185 -13.55 19.23 7.52
CA GLY A 185 -14.90 18.84 7.94
C GLY A 185 -15.00 18.82 9.47
N VAL A 186 -14.01 18.22 10.16
CA VAL A 186 -13.88 18.29 11.62
C VAL A 186 -12.46 18.61 12.03
N PHE A 187 -12.29 19.66 12.84
CA PHE A 187 -11.02 19.97 13.50
C PHE A 187 -11.10 19.63 14.99
N LEU A 188 -10.16 18.84 15.49
CA LEU A 188 -9.99 18.53 16.91
C LEU A 188 -8.77 19.31 17.44
N ALA A 189 -8.98 20.24 18.35
CA ALA A 189 -7.90 20.98 19.00
C ALA A 189 -7.18 20.14 20.07
N GLU A 190 -6.01 20.58 20.53
CA GLU A 190 -5.16 19.92 21.55
C GLU A 190 -5.88 19.52 22.86
N ARG A 191 -7.06 20.11 23.14
CA ARG A 191 -7.87 19.78 24.32
C ARG A 191 -9.02 18.80 24.07
N ALA A 192 -9.13 18.28 22.85
CA ALA A 192 -10.23 17.42 22.43
C ALA A 192 -9.96 15.94 22.73
N ASP A 193 -9.26 15.66 23.84
CA ASP A 193 -8.91 14.29 24.23
C ASP A 193 -10.16 13.43 24.40
N GLY A 194 -10.08 12.17 23.98
CA GLY A 194 -11.21 11.23 24.05
C GLY A 194 -12.37 11.55 23.10
N ALA A 195 -12.18 12.43 22.12
CA ALA A 195 -13.22 12.75 21.15
C ALA A 195 -13.58 11.51 20.29
N THR A 196 -14.85 11.37 19.96
CA THR A 196 -15.37 10.31 19.09
C THR A 196 -16.07 10.90 17.88
N LEU A 197 -15.58 10.58 16.69
CA LEU A 197 -16.20 10.89 15.40
C LEU A 197 -16.69 9.59 14.78
N ALA A 198 -18.01 9.46 14.61
CA ALA A 198 -18.61 8.18 14.26
C ALA A 198 -19.73 8.30 13.22
N ASP A 199 -19.80 7.35 12.29
CA ASP A 199 -20.94 7.26 11.37
C ASP A 199 -21.17 8.59 10.60
N LEU A 200 -20.08 9.28 10.26
CA LEU A 200 -20.09 10.57 9.55
C LEU A 200 -19.98 10.38 8.04
N TYR A 201 -20.54 11.30 7.29
CA TYR A 201 -20.25 11.45 5.87
C TYR A 201 -19.67 12.84 5.60
N LEU A 202 -18.37 12.90 5.32
CA LEU A 202 -17.66 14.12 4.99
C LEU A 202 -17.51 14.20 3.47
N SER A 203 -17.99 15.27 2.86
CA SER A 203 -18.03 15.40 1.40
C SER A 203 -17.64 16.79 0.93
N ASP A 204 -16.76 16.87 -0.07
CA ASP A 204 -16.18 18.13 -0.56
C ASP A 204 -15.45 18.90 0.54
N VAL A 205 -14.50 18.22 1.16
CA VAL A 205 -13.69 18.76 2.27
C VAL A 205 -12.21 18.80 1.89
N ALA A 206 -11.50 19.83 2.35
CA ALA A 206 -10.05 19.92 2.15
C ALA A 206 -9.33 18.88 3.00
N PHE A 207 -9.42 18.99 4.33
CA PHE A 207 -9.15 17.89 5.26
C PHE A 207 -10.47 17.25 5.71
N GLY A 208 -10.53 15.92 5.78
CA GLY A 208 -11.70 15.27 6.39
C GLY A 208 -11.73 15.55 7.90
N VAL A 209 -10.78 14.95 8.61
CA VAL A 209 -10.57 15.14 10.04
C VAL A 209 -9.14 15.62 10.27
N TRP A 210 -8.99 16.71 10.99
CA TRP A 210 -7.71 17.21 11.47
C TRP A 210 -7.60 17.03 12.98
N VAL A 211 -6.74 16.12 13.43
CA VAL A 211 -6.43 15.91 14.84
C VAL A 211 -5.17 16.69 15.19
N ASN A 212 -5.30 17.75 15.97
CA ASN A 212 -4.22 18.64 16.35
C ASN A 212 -3.80 18.45 17.80
N GLY A 213 -3.02 17.40 18.08
CA GLY A 213 -2.45 17.14 19.41
C GLY A 213 -3.43 16.58 20.44
N ALA A 214 -4.63 16.16 20.03
CA ALA A 214 -5.59 15.49 20.92
C ALA A 214 -5.27 14.00 21.03
N ASP A 215 -5.31 13.46 22.23
CA ASP A 215 -5.04 12.05 22.53
C ASP A 215 -6.32 11.21 22.62
N GLU A 216 -6.18 9.89 22.49
CA GLU A 216 -7.26 8.91 22.68
C GLU A 216 -8.50 9.18 21.78
N VAL A 217 -8.27 9.73 20.58
CA VAL A 217 -9.34 10.05 19.62
C VAL A 217 -9.80 8.79 18.90
N THR A 218 -11.12 8.64 18.72
CA THR A 218 -11.70 7.59 17.88
C THR A 218 -12.33 8.19 16.63
N VAL A 219 -11.88 7.78 15.44
CA VAL A 219 -12.55 8.07 14.16
C VAL A 219 -13.00 6.77 13.53
N ARG A 220 -14.31 6.57 13.40
CA ARG A 220 -14.85 5.27 13.01
C ARG A 220 -16.06 5.29 12.11
N ASP A 221 -16.22 4.20 11.37
CA ASP A 221 -17.44 3.86 10.62
C ASP A 221 -17.91 5.02 9.72
N SER A 222 -16.97 5.85 9.23
CA SER A 222 -17.24 7.11 8.52
C SER A 222 -16.74 7.06 7.09
N ARG A 223 -17.36 7.85 6.21
CA ARG A 223 -16.92 8.04 4.83
C ARG A 223 -16.40 9.46 4.62
N ILE A 224 -15.23 9.57 4.00
CA ILE A 224 -14.56 10.84 3.71
C ILE A 224 -14.29 10.92 2.22
N GLU A 225 -14.87 11.92 1.58
CA GLU A 225 -14.69 12.26 0.18
C GLU A 225 -14.17 13.69 0.07
N GLY A 226 -12.90 13.81 -0.34
CA GLY A 226 -12.26 15.11 -0.50
C GLY A 226 -12.72 15.88 -1.75
N THR A 227 -12.01 16.97 -2.04
CA THR A 227 -12.29 17.79 -3.22
C THR A 227 -11.85 17.11 -4.52
N ALA A 228 -12.62 17.31 -5.59
CA ALA A 228 -12.32 16.75 -6.91
C ALA A 228 -11.16 17.44 -7.66
N ASP A 229 -10.25 18.15 -6.95
CA ASP A 229 -9.14 18.86 -7.60
C ASP A 229 -8.24 17.88 -8.36
N ALA A 230 -7.84 18.20 -9.59
CA ALA A 230 -7.02 17.30 -10.39
C ALA A 230 -5.62 17.06 -9.81
N ARG A 231 -5.09 17.95 -8.96
CA ARG A 231 -3.73 17.83 -8.41
C ARG A 231 -3.79 17.43 -6.94
N PHE A 232 -3.17 16.29 -6.61
CA PHE A 232 -3.04 15.83 -5.22
C PHE A 232 -2.45 16.88 -4.28
N VAL A 233 -1.51 17.72 -4.75
CA VAL A 233 -0.85 18.74 -3.91
C VAL A 233 -1.78 19.84 -3.43
N ASP A 234 -2.90 20.06 -4.13
CA ASP A 234 -3.90 21.06 -3.74
C ASP A 234 -5.00 20.47 -2.84
N ARG A 235 -4.96 19.16 -2.57
CA ARG A 235 -5.89 18.47 -1.67
C ARG A 235 -5.30 18.34 -0.28
N GLY A 236 -6.14 18.39 0.75
CA GLY A 236 -5.78 17.98 2.10
C GLY A 236 -5.84 16.45 2.25
N ASN A 237 -5.54 15.98 3.45
CA ASN A 237 -5.56 14.56 3.81
C ASN A 237 -6.94 14.14 4.33
N GLY A 238 -7.30 12.87 4.23
CA GLY A 238 -8.57 12.36 4.76
C GLY A 238 -8.64 12.47 6.27
N ILE A 239 -7.76 11.75 6.96
CA ILE A 239 -7.55 11.86 8.41
C ILE A 239 -6.10 12.28 8.63
N ASN A 240 -5.90 13.43 9.25
CA ASN A 240 -4.58 13.97 9.56
C ASN A 240 -4.33 13.88 11.07
N LEU A 241 -3.37 13.04 11.46
CA LEU A 241 -2.96 12.84 12.84
C LEU A 241 -1.66 13.60 13.11
N TRP A 242 -1.78 14.67 13.90
CA TRP A 242 -0.65 15.47 14.34
C TRP A 242 -0.46 15.34 15.85
N GLU A 243 0.72 14.88 16.28
CA GLU A 243 1.14 14.84 17.70
C GLU A 243 0.13 14.16 18.64
N THR A 244 -0.42 13.01 18.24
CA THR A 244 -1.45 12.26 19.00
C THR A 244 -0.95 10.91 19.51
N THR A 245 -1.45 10.47 20.66
CA THR A 245 -1.18 9.16 21.25
C THR A 245 -2.45 8.38 21.56
N GLY A 246 -2.43 7.06 21.33
CA GLY A 246 -3.50 6.16 21.79
C GLY A 246 -4.81 6.24 21.01
N SER A 247 -4.78 6.79 19.80
CA SER A 247 -5.97 6.98 18.96
C SER A 247 -6.38 5.70 18.21
N GLU A 248 -7.67 5.59 17.87
CA GLU A 248 -8.25 4.48 17.11
C GLU A 248 -8.88 4.98 15.80
N ILE A 249 -8.38 4.50 14.66
CA ILE A 249 -8.90 4.85 13.34
C ILE A 249 -9.43 3.58 12.65
N ARG A 250 -10.75 3.41 12.59
CA ARG A 250 -11.29 2.10 12.15
C ARG A 250 -12.53 2.13 11.25
N ASN A 251 -12.59 1.18 10.32
CA ASN A 251 -13.73 0.98 9.43
C ASN A 251 -14.13 2.24 8.64
N ASN A 252 -13.17 3.10 8.29
CA ASN A 252 -13.45 4.29 7.49
C ASN A 252 -13.24 4.00 6.00
N GLU A 253 -14.01 4.68 5.17
CA GLU A 253 -13.88 4.69 3.71
C GLU A 253 -13.35 6.06 3.27
N ILE A 254 -12.19 6.12 2.61
CA ILE A 254 -11.53 7.40 2.28
C ILE A 254 -11.10 7.43 0.82
N THR A 255 -11.56 8.46 0.11
CA THR A 255 -11.22 8.70 -1.30
C THR A 255 -11.23 10.19 -1.63
N GLY A 256 -10.72 10.56 -2.82
CA GLY A 256 -10.81 11.94 -3.32
C GLY A 256 -9.96 12.96 -2.54
N VAL A 257 -9.10 12.51 -1.62
CA VAL A 257 -8.16 13.35 -0.86
C VAL A 257 -6.74 13.20 -1.41
N ARG A 258 -5.75 13.82 -0.77
CA ARG A 258 -4.33 13.64 -1.09
C ARG A 258 -3.81 12.31 -0.55
N ASP A 259 -3.71 12.21 0.77
CA ASP A 259 -3.35 10.98 1.50
C ASP A 259 -4.52 10.58 2.37
N GLY A 260 -4.79 9.28 2.48
CA GLY A 260 -5.98 8.77 3.17
C GLY A 260 -5.88 8.99 4.67
N ILE A 261 -4.87 8.38 5.30
CA ILE A 261 -4.55 8.57 6.72
C ILE A 261 -3.08 8.99 6.82
N TYR A 262 -2.86 10.20 7.32
CA TYR A 262 -1.53 10.81 7.46
C TYR A 262 -1.11 10.89 8.92
N PHE A 263 0.07 10.38 9.24
CA PHE A 263 0.64 10.38 10.59
C PHE A 263 1.86 11.30 10.64
N SER A 264 1.90 12.14 11.66
CA SER A 264 3.01 13.03 11.93
C SER A 264 3.23 13.14 13.44
N TRP A 265 4.29 12.52 13.96
CA TRP A 265 4.56 12.43 15.40
C TRP A 265 3.44 11.75 16.20
N ALA A 266 2.87 10.67 15.67
CA ALA A 266 1.81 9.91 16.34
C ALA A 266 2.33 8.55 16.86
N SER A 267 1.80 8.08 18.00
CA SER A 267 2.22 6.81 18.61
C SER A 267 1.07 6.03 19.26
N GLU A 268 1.22 4.71 19.39
CA GLU A 268 0.21 3.83 19.98
C GLU A 268 -1.16 3.93 19.27
N VAL A 269 -1.17 4.24 17.97
CA VAL A 269 -2.39 4.35 17.16
C VAL A 269 -2.74 3.01 16.54
N GLU A 270 -3.98 2.59 16.71
CA GLU A 270 -4.56 1.39 16.11
C GLU A 270 -5.38 1.78 14.87
N THR A 271 -4.93 1.36 13.69
CA THR A 271 -5.60 1.65 12.41
C THR A 271 -6.10 0.36 11.78
N THR A 272 -7.41 0.12 11.84
CA THR A 272 -7.97 -1.19 11.50
C THR A 272 -9.18 -1.16 10.56
N GLY A 273 -9.19 -2.00 9.53
CA GLY A 273 -10.38 -2.22 8.70
C GLY A 273 -10.76 -1.05 7.79
N ASN A 274 -9.86 -0.10 7.54
CA ASN A 274 -10.12 1.05 6.67
C ASN A 274 -9.94 0.68 5.20
N THR A 275 -10.72 1.30 4.32
CA THR A 275 -10.65 1.16 2.85
C THR A 275 -10.24 2.49 2.22
N LEU A 276 -9.14 2.49 1.46
CA LEU A 276 -8.42 3.69 1.02
C LEU A 276 -8.12 3.57 -0.49
N TRP A 277 -8.70 4.44 -1.32
CA TRP A 277 -8.58 4.31 -2.78
C TRP A 277 -8.60 5.62 -3.57
N ASP A 278 -7.98 5.60 -4.76
CA ASP A 278 -7.78 6.74 -5.65
C ASP A 278 -6.99 7.91 -5.01
N LEU A 279 -5.96 7.57 -4.22
CA LEU A 279 -5.14 8.50 -3.45
C LEU A 279 -3.71 8.54 -3.93
N ARG A 280 -2.95 9.54 -3.47
CA ARG A 280 -1.49 9.47 -3.53
C ARG A 280 -1.04 8.32 -2.64
N TYR A 281 -1.22 8.46 -1.33
CA TYR A 281 -0.90 7.40 -0.37
C TYR A 281 -2.15 6.97 0.38
N GLY A 282 -2.40 5.65 0.46
CA GLY A 282 -3.46 5.14 1.32
C GLY A 282 -3.17 5.51 2.78
N VAL A 283 -2.05 5.04 3.30
CA VAL A 283 -1.51 5.45 4.60
C VAL A 283 -0.12 6.07 4.42
N HIS A 284 0.16 7.16 5.13
CA HIS A 284 1.43 7.87 5.05
C HIS A 284 1.96 8.19 6.45
N TYR A 285 3.14 7.68 6.79
CA TYR A 285 3.80 7.94 8.07
C TYR A 285 4.96 8.90 7.93
N MET A 286 5.09 9.77 8.93
CA MET A 286 6.30 10.55 9.20
C MET A 286 6.54 10.57 10.72
N TYR A 287 7.70 10.07 11.17
CA TYR A 287 8.13 10.17 12.58
C TYR A 287 7.14 9.58 13.59
N SER A 288 6.51 8.45 13.27
CA SER A 288 5.36 7.92 14.02
C SER A 288 5.58 6.47 14.46
N ASP A 289 6.05 6.31 15.69
CA ASP A 289 6.56 5.06 16.26
C ASP A 289 5.47 4.25 16.97
N ASP A 290 5.71 2.94 17.15
CA ASP A 290 4.88 2.05 17.98
C ASP A 290 3.38 2.03 17.57
N ASN A 291 3.11 2.08 16.26
CA ASN A 291 1.75 2.07 15.72
C ASN A 291 1.41 0.74 15.05
N ARG A 292 0.11 0.44 14.94
CA ARG A 292 -0.39 -0.79 14.35
C ARG A 292 -1.37 -0.54 13.21
N LEU A 293 -1.06 -1.11 12.04
CA LEU A 293 -1.90 -1.12 10.85
C LEU A 293 -2.40 -2.54 10.62
N ALA A 294 -3.69 -2.80 10.85
CA ALA A 294 -4.27 -4.13 10.75
C ALA A 294 -5.46 -4.23 9.81
N ASP A 295 -5.52 -5.27 8.99
CA ASP A 295 -6.73 -5.63 8.23
C ASP A 295 -7.29 -4.48 7.34
N ASN A 296 -6.44 -3.54 6.91
CA ASN A 296 -6.84 -2.43 6.03
C ASN A 296 -6.75 -2.85 4.55
N VAL A 297 -7.44 -2.11 3.68
CA VAL A 297 -7.37 -2.27 2.22
C VAL A 297 -6.95 -0.94 1.59
N ALA A 298 -5.84 -0.97 0.85
CA ALA A 298 -5.37 0.14 0.03
C ALA A 298 -5.33 -0.26 -1.45
N ALA A 299 -6.21 0.33 -2.25
CA ALA A 299 -6.42 -0.05 -3.65
C ALA A 299 -6.25 1.13 -4.61
N ASP A 300 -5.69 0.89 -5.79
CA ASP A 300 -5.65 1.88 -6.89
C ASP A 300 -5.03 3.24 -6.50
N ASN A 301 -4.08 3.23 -5.55
CA ASN A 301 -3.34 4.43 -5.13
C ASN A 301 -2.00 4.54 -5.88
N ASP A 302 -1.27 5.64 -5.66
CA ASP A 302 0.15 5.67 -6.02
C ASP A 302 0.97 4.72 -5.13
N VAL A 303 0.81 4.84 -3.81
CA VAL A 303 1.35 3.88 -2.83
C VAL A 303 0.24 3.44 -1.88
N GLY A 304 0.14 2.13 -1.62
CA GLY A 304 -0.81 1.61 -0.64
C GLY A 304 -0.47 2.08 0.77
N TYR A 305 0.70 1.66 1.26
CA TYR A 305 1.19 2.01 2.60
C TYR A 305 2.60 2.59 2.53
N ALA A 306 2.73 3.90 2.70
CA ALA A 306 3.99 4.63 2.71
C ALA A 306 4.47 4.84 4.15
N LEU A 307 5.27 3.90 4.66
CA LEU A 307 5.80 3.92 6.02
C LEU A 307 7.19 4.57 6.00
N MET A 308 7.33 5.75 6.63
CA MET A 308 8.59 6.50 6.61
C MET A 308 9.06 6.98 7.98
N VAL A 309 10.35 6.78 8.22
CA VAL A 309 11.10 7.32 9.37
C VAL A 309 10.39 6.99 10.68
N SER A 310 10.31 5.72 11.03
CA SER A 310 9.58 5.25 12.22
C SER A 310 10.12 3.91 12.73
N GLU A 311 9.91 3.61 14.00
CA GLU A 311 10.31 2.37 14.67
C GLU A 311 9.09 1.62 15.25
N GLY A 312 9.18 0.30 15.37
CA GLY A 312 8.18 -0.50 16.10
C GLY A 312 6.80 -0.57 15.43
N VAL A 313 6.73 -0.38 14.11
CA VAL A 313 5.46 -0.42 13.37
C VAL A 313 5.04 -1.87 13.11
N GLU A 314 3.76 -2.19 13.35
CA GLU A 314 3.17 -3.48 13.01
C GLU A 314 2.19 -3.35 11.83
N ALA A 315 2.60 -3.74 10.62
CA ALA A 315 1.75 -3.85 9.45
C ALA A 315 1.30 -5.30 9.24
N VAL A 316 0.07 -5.61 9.66
CA VAL A 316 -0.43 -6.99 9.77
C VAL A 316 -1.73 -7.20 8.98
N ASN A 317 -1.78 -8.24 8.14
CA ASN A 317 -2.99 -8.66 7.40
C ASN A 317 -3.60 -7.57 6.51
N ASN A 318 -2.83 -6.59 6.06
CA ASN A 318 -3.33 -5.55 5.16
C ASN A 318 -3.33 -6.07 3.71
N THR A 319 -4.22 -5.52 2.89
CA THR A 319 -4.28 -5.78 1.45
C THR A 319 -3.85 -4.52 0.70
N ALA A 320 -2.78 -4.62 -0.10
CA ALA A 320 -2.37 -3.58 -1.03
C ALA A 320 -2.54 -4.10 -2.46
N VAL A 321 -3.52 -3.58 -3.20
CA VAL A 321 -3.88 -4.07 -4.53
C VAL A 321 -3.82 -2.97 -5.58
N ALA A 322 -3.24 -3.27 -6.75
CA ALA A 322 -3.27 -2.39 -7.91
C ALA A 322 -2.69 -0.97 -7.67
N ASN A 323 -1.82 -0.78 -6.67
CA ASN A 323 -1.17 0.51 -6.44
C ASN A 323 -0.06 0.71 -7.48
N ARG A 324 -0.41 1.46 -8.53
CA ARG A 324 0.36 1.60 -9.79
C ARG A 324 0.51 3.04 -10.24
N GLY A 325 0.34 4.01 -9.34
CA GLY A 325 0.76 5.36 -9.65
C GLY A 325 2.27 5.43 -9.90
N LYS A 326 2.78 6.66 -9.92
CA LYS A 326 4.16 6.97 -10.30
C LYS A 326 5.23 6.17 -9.53
N SER A 327 5.04 6.00 -8.23
CA SER A 327 5.91 5.20 -7.36
C SER A 327 5.47 3.73 -7.33
N GLY A 328 4.14 3.50 -7.29
CA GLY A 328 3.53 2.19 -7.50
C GLY A 328 3.95 1.15 -6.45
N HIS A 329 3.89 1.47 -5.16
CA HIS A 329 4.30 0.54 -4.10
C HIS A 329 3.11 -0.05 -3.34
N GLY A 330 3.12 -1.35 -3.05
CA GLY A 330 2.18 -1.96 -2.12
C GLY A 330 2.47 -1.49 -0.70
N ILE A 331 3.63 -1.86 -0.17
CA ILE A 331 4.18 -1.30 1.07
C ILE A 331 5.58 -0.73 0.80
N LEU A 332 5.78 0.54 1.14
CA LEU A 332 7.07 1.21 1.19
C LEU A 332 7.55 1.30 2.65
N LEU A 333 8.75 0.81 2.92
CA LEU A 333 9.48 0.96 4.17
C LEU A 333 10.72 1.81 3.92
N LYS A 334 10.63 3.11 4.22
CA LYS A 334 11.73 4.06 4.09
C LYS A 334 12.24 4.44 5.47
N GLU A 335 13.46 4.07 5.82
CA GLU A 335 14.04 4.37 7.15
C GLU A 335 13.13 3.86 8.29
N ILE A 336 12.59 2.65 8.10
CA ILE A 336 11.79 1.93 9.10
C ILE A 336 12.69 0.96 9.85
N GLU A 337 12.58 0.93 11.18
CA GLU A 337 13.43 0.12 12.07
C GLU A 337 12.60 -0.79 12.99
N ASP A 338 13.15 -1.96 13.32
CA ASP A 338 12.63 -2.89 14.34
C ASP A 338 11.11 -3.16 14.24
N SER A 339 10.60 -3.26 13.00
CA SER A 339 9.16 -3.33 12.68
C SER A 339 8.76 -4.68 12.06
N VAL A 340 7.46 -4.98 12.06
CA VAL A 340 6.90 -6.25 11.58
C VAL A 340 5.92 -6.01 10.42
N VAL A 341 6.18 -6.65 9.28
CA VAL A 341 5.31 -6.72 8.11
C VAL A 341 4.90 -8.17 7.91
N ARG A 342 3.67 -8.50 8.30
CA ARG A 342 3.21 -9.90 8.37
C ARG A 342 1.83 -10.14 7.80
N GLY A 343 1.65 -11.26 7.08
CA GLY A 343 0.31 -11.70 6.68
C GLY A 343 -0.36 -10.82 5.63
N ASN A 344 0.39 -9.89 5.01
CA ASN A 344 -0.19 -8.92 4.07
C ASN A 344 -0.30 -9.52 2.67
N ASP A 345 -1.35 -9.12 1.96
CA ASP A 345 -1.61 -9.49 0.57
C ASP A 345 -1.21 -8.33 -0.35
N LEU A 346 -0.06 -8.45 -1.00
CA LEU A 346 0.56 -7.43 -1.84
C LEU A 346 0.47 -7.85 -3.31
N VAL A 347 -0.56 -7.34 -3.97
CA VAL A 347 -1.07 -7.87 -5.23
C VAL A 347 -1.04 -6.82 -6.32
N ALA A 348 -0.49 -7.16 -7.49
CA ALA A 348 -0.63 -6.31 -8.67
C ALA A 348 -0.15 -4.86 -8.48
N ASN A 349 0.87 -4.62 -7.65
CA ASN A 349 1.49 -3.30 -7.50
C ASN A 349 2.68 -3.15 -8.46
N GLY A 350 3.21 -1.95 -8.62
CA GLY A 350 4.48 -1.75 -9.32
C GLY A 350 5.63 -2.48 -8.59
N ASN A 351 5.72 -2.28 -7.27
CA ASN A 351 6.57 -3.02 -6.35
C ASN A 351 5.70 -3.56 -5.21
N GLY A 352 5.79 -4.85 -4.89
CA GLY A 352 5.08 -5.42 -3.74
C GLY A 352 5.55 -4.78 -2.45
N VAL A 353 6.85 -4.95 -2.16
CA VAL A 353 7.53 -4.30 -1.03
C VAL A 353 8.73 -3.49 -1.53
N PHE A 354 8.86 -2.24 -1.08
CA PHE A 354 10.08 -1.44 -1.29
C PHE A 354 10.78 -1.18 0.04
N LEU A 355 12.00 -1.68 0.18
CA LEU A 355 12.88 -1.48 1.33
C LEU A 355 13.97 -0.47 0.99
N TYR A 356 14.00 0.65 1.72
CA TYR A 356 14.98 1.71 1.51
C TYR A 356 15.54 2.20 2.84
N ASN A 357 16.83 1.96 3.10
CA ASN A 357 17.47 2.23 4.40
C ASN A 357 16.71 1.62 5.60
N ALA A 358 15.99 0.52 5.38
CA ALA A 358 15.20 -0.13 6.41
C ALA A 358 16.07 -1.10 7.23
N GLN A 359 15.93 -1.13 8.55
CA GLN A 359 16.81 -1.90 9.44
C GLN A 359 16.05 -2.88 10.33
N ASN A 360 16.58 -4.09 10.51
CA ASN A 360 16.13 -5.05 11.53
C ASN A 360 14.64 -5.43 11.49
N ASN A 361 13.97 -5.22 10.35
CA ASN A 361 12.55 -5.52 10.21
C ASN A 361 12.28 -7.02 9.99
N GLU A 362 11.03 -7.43 10.14
CA GLU A 362 10.57 -8.78 9.82
C GLU A 362 9.52 -8.74 8.70
N LEU A 363 9.78 -9.41 7.58
CA LEU A 363 8.82 -9.67 6.51
C LEU A 363 8.45 -11.15 6.57
N ARG A 364 7.27 -11.46 7.14
CA ARG A 364 6.85 -12.84 7.39
C ARG A 364 5.48 -13.18 6.84
N ASP A 365 5.35 -14.36 6.24
CA ASP A 365 4.06 -14.93 5.83
C ASP A 365 3.21 -13.94 5.00
N ASN A 366 3.83 -13.15 4.13
CA ASN A 366 3.11 -12.26 3.21
C ASN A 366 2.90 -12.96 1.85
N LEU A 367 1.78 -12.68 1.20
CA LEU A 367 1.58 -12.98 -0.21
C LEU A 367 2.10 -11.82 -1.06
N VAL A 368 3.03 -12.09 -1.96
CA VAL A 368 3.58 -11.10 -2.90
C VAL A 368 3.33 -11.61 -4.32
N TYR A 369 2.21 -11.18 -4.89
CA TYR A 369 1.63 -11.77 -6.09
C TYR A 369 1.48 -10.79 -7.25
N ALA A 370 1.98 -11.16 -8.43
CA ALA A 370 1.75 -10.44 -9.70
C ALA A 370 2.18 -8.97 -9.70
N ASN A 371 3.22 -8.62 -8.93
CA ASN A 371 3.81 -7.28 -8.93
C ASN A 371 4.85 -7.15 -10.05
N GLY A 372 5.15 -5.93 -10.48
CA GLY A 372 6.30 -5.69 -11.37
C GLY A 372 7.61 -6.15 -10.72
N VAL A 373 7.85 -5.70 -9.49
CA VAL A 373 8.91 -6.22 -8.62
C VAL A 373 8.29 -6.79 -7.34
N GLY A 374 8.65 -8.01 -6.95
CA GLY A 374 8.20 -8.59 -5.68
C GLY A 374 8.75 -7.81 -4.49
N VAL A 375 10.08 -7.79 -4.33
CA VAL A 375 10.79 -6.95 -3.35
C VAL A 375 11.86 -6.10 -4.04
N HIS A 376 11.75 -4.79 -3.91
CA HIS A 376 12.84 -3.88 -4.25
C HIS A 376 13.65 -3.60 -2.99
N HIS A 377 14.90 -4.05 -2.97
CA HIS A 377 15.82 -3.90 -1.84
C HIS A 377 16.94 -2.91 -2.21
N SER A 378 16.90 -1.71 -1.63
CA SER A 378 17.83 -0.65 -1.99
C SER A 378 18.50 0.01 -0.80
N ALA A 379 19.46 0.88 -1.12
CA ALA A 379 20.29 1.63 -0.18
C ALA A 379 20.97 0.74 0.88
N ASP A 380 21.17 1.23 2.10
CA ASP A 380 21.87 0.50 3.16
C ASP A 380 20.92 -0.36 4.01
N THR A 381 19.92 -1.00 3.41
CA THR A 381 18.97 -1.90 4.09
C THR A 381 19.69 -3.13 4.62
N GLN A 382 19.56 -3.43 5.92
CA GLN A 382 20.20 -4.56 6.59
C GLN A 382 19.32 -5.17 7.69
N GLY A 383 19.71 -6.35 8.18
CA GLY A 383 19.07 -6.98 9.34
C GLY A 383 17.66 -7.52 9.12
N THR A 384 17.06 -7.30 7.94
CA THR A 384 15.68 -7.73 7.66
C THR A 384 15.57 -9.26 7.55
N ALA A 385 14.72 -9.87 8.39
CA ALA A 385 14.36 -11.27 8.28
C ALA A 385 13.23 -11.44 7.25
N VAL A 386 13.44 -12.25 6.22
CA VAL A 386 12.44 -12.52 5.17
C VAL A 386 12.18 -14.03 5.11
N VAL A 387 11.04 -14.48 5.65
CA VAL A 387 10.71 -15.91 5.82
C VAL A 387 9.21 -16.19 5.68
N GLY A 388 8.86 -17.35 5.12
CA GLY A 388 7.47 -17.81 5.05
C GLY A 388 6.60 -17.09 4.00
N ASN A 389 7.17 -16.16 3.24
CA ASN A 389 6.44 -15.39 2.23
C ASN A 389 6.25 -16.22 0.95
N ASP A 390 5.17 -15.92 0.23
CA ASP A 390 4.88 -16.49 -1.09
C ASP A 390 5.13 -15.47 -2.20
N PHE A 391 6.22 -15.65 -2.95
CA PHE A 391 6.57 -14.82 -4.10
C PHE A 391 6.08 -15.46 -5.40
N VAL A 392 4.93 -15.02 -5.89
CA VAL A 392 4.20 -15.68 -6.96
C VAL A 392 4.03 -14.76 -8.17
N GLY A 393 4.51 -15.18 -9.34
CA GLY A 393 4.19 -14.52 -10.61
C GLY A 393 4.57 -13.04 -10.71
N ASN A 394 5.53 -12.56 -9.92
CA ASN A 394 6.10 -11.22 -10.09
C ASN A 394 7.00 -11.20 -11.34
N ASP A 395 7.08 -10.08 -12.06
CA ASP A 395 7.92 -9.98 -13.27
C ASP A 395 9.41 -10.11 -12.91
N GLU A 396 9.83 -9.45 -11.83
CA GLU A 396 11.11 -9.65 -11.15
C GLU A 396 10.86 -9.97 -9.67
N GLN A 397 11.27 -11.15 -9.20
CA GLN A 397 11.03 -11.56 -7.81
C GLN A 397 11.71 -10.62 -6.81
N VAL A 398 12.99 -10.29 -7.07
CA VAL A 398 13.77 -9.37 -6.24
C VAL A 398 14.70 -8.51 -7.07
N LEU A 399 14.52 -7.19 -6.98
CA LEU A 399 15.47 -6.21 -7.48
C LEU A 399 16.35 -5.73 -6.31
N THR A 400 17.67 -5.85 -6.41
CA THR A 400 18.56 -5.44 -5.32
C THR A 400 19.86 -4.78 -5.79
N THR A 401 20.30 -3.77 -5.05
CA THR A 401 21.60 -3.11 -5.23
C THR A 401 22.66 -3.56 -4.22
N THR A 402 22.36 -4.55 -3.38
CA THR A 402 23.29 -5.04 -2.36
C THR A 402 24.58 -5.60 -2.97
N ARG A 403 25.70 -5.36 -2.27
CA ARG A 403 27.02 -5.90 -2.61
C ARG A 403 27.43 -7.07 -1.73
N GLU A 404 26.56 -7.46 -0.81
CA GLU A 404 26.74 -8.60 0.08
C GLU A 404 25.87 -9.76 -0.39
N LEU A 405 26.12 -10.95 0.16
CA LEU A 405 25.22 -12.08 -0.01
C LEU A 405 24.32 -12.15 1.23
N LEU A 406 23.02 -11.89 1.03
CA LEU A 406 22.02 -11.93 2.09
C LEU A 406 21.21 -13.22 2.01
N ALA A 407 21.00 -13.87 3.15
CA ALA A 407 20.20 -15.07 3.26
C ALA A 407 18.77 -14.73 3.69
N TRP A 408 17.80 -15.01 2.83
CA TRP A 408 16.36 -14.87 3.13
C TRP A 408 15.77 -16.24 3.43
N ASN A 409 16.13 -16.76 4.61
CA ASN A 409 15.65 -18.01 5.19
C ASN A 409 16.07 -18.07 6.66
N GLU A 410 15.43 -18.95 7.41
CA GLU A 410 15.79 -19.35 8.77
C GLU A 410 16.25 -20.81 8.83
N THR A 411 16.54 -21.29 10.04
CA THR A 411 16.98 -22.67 10.27
C THR A 411 15.91 -23.70 9.90
N ASP A 412 14.63 -23.36 10.00
CA ASP A 412 13.53 -24.32 9.84
C ASP A 412 12.73 -24.12 8.54
N GLY A 413 13.09 -23.14 7.70
CA GLY A 413 12.42 -22.88 6.43
C GLY A 413 12.83 -21.55 5.79
N GLY A 414 12.46 -21.37 4.52
CA GLY A 414 12.69 -20.16 3.73
C GLY A 414 11.38 -19.56 3.24
N ASN A 415 11.34 -19.16 1.98
CA ASN A 415 10.17 -18.59 1.30
C ASN A 415 9.75 -19.49 0.15
N TYR A 416 8.50 -19.37 -0.30
CA TYR A 416 8.06 -19.98 -1.55
C TYR A 416 8.34 -19.03 -2.72
N TRP A 417 8.85 -19.59 -3.82
CA TRP A 417 9.17 -18.84 -5.03
C TRP A 417 8.60 -19.58 -6.23
N SER A 418 7.69 -18.95 -6.97
CA SER A 418 7.01 -19.60 -8.10
C SER A 418 7.93 -20.01 -9.27
N ASP A 419 9.12 -19.41 -9.35
CA ASP A 419 10.17 -19.68 -10.33
C ASP A 419 11.31 -20.56 -9.77
N ALA A 420 11.25 -20.95 -8.48
CA ALA A 420 12.19 -21.91 -7.94
C ALA A 420 11.93 -23.32 -8.47
N ARG A 421 13.02 -24.01 -8.81
CA ARG A 421 13.01 -25.43 -9.13
C ARG A 421 13.16 -26.23 -7.85
N VAL A 422 12.04 -26.47 -7.18
CA VAL A 422 12.03 -27.18 -5.90
C VAL A 422 11.85 -28.68 -6.14
N ALA A 423 12.89 -29.45 -5.85
CA ALA A 423 12.77 -30.89 -5.64
C ALA A 423 12.79 -31.11 -4.13
N ASP A 424 11.77 -31.77 -3.60
CA ASP A 424 11.64 -32.14 -2.20
C ASP A 424 11.60 -33.67 -2.16
N SER A 425 12.79 -34.29 -2.06
CA SER A 425 12.93 -35.75 -2.19
C SER A 425 12.60 -36.50 -0.91
N ASP A 426 12.73 -35.87 0.26
CA ASP A 426 12.44 -36.47 1.56
C ASP A 426 11.05 -36.10 2.11
N GLY A 427 10.35 -35.16 1.46
CA GLY A 427 8.95 -34.83 1.69
C GLY A 427 8.75 -33.98 2.94
N ASP A 428 9.74 -33.19 3.33
CA ASP A 428 9.69 -32.34 4.52
C ASP A 428 9.08 -30.95 4.26
N GLY A 429 8.74 -30.65 3.00
CA GLY A 429 8.17 -29.37 2.57
C GLY A 429 9.21 -28.31 2.21
N VAL A 430 10.50 -28.63 2.31
CA VAL A 430 11.63 -27.75 1.98
C VAL A 430 12.39 -28.30 0.77
N GLY A 431 12.88 -27.41 -0.07
CA GLY A 431 13.66 -27.78 -1.24
C GLY A 431 15.06 -28.33 -0.93
N ASP A 432 15.42 -29.42 -1.61
CA ASP A 432 16.76 -30.02 -1.63
C ASP A 432 17.86 -29.10 -2.21
N ALA A 433 17.47 -28.00 -2.87
CA ALA A 433 18.37 -27.08 -3.54
C ALA A 433 18.02 -25.64 -3.17
N ARG A 434 19.07 -24.82 -2.99
CA ARG A 434 18.91 -23.39 -2.77
C ARG A 434 18.35 -22.68 -4.01
N HIS A 435 17.62 -21.61 -3.78
CA HIS A 435 17.12 -20.69 -4.79
C HIS A 435 17.85 -19.34 -4.68
N ARG A 436 17.98 -18.62 -5.79
CA ARG A 436 18.60 -17.29 -5.84
C ARG A 436 17.67 -16.36 -6.61
N PRO A 437 16.81 -15.60 -5.92
CA PRO A 437 15.87 -14.69 -6.59
C PRO A 437 16.57 -13.43 -7.13
N ALA A 438 17.79 -13.15 -6.66
CA ALA A 438 18.67 -12.12 -7.21
C ALA A 438 20.11 -12.66 -7.35
N GLY A 439 20.33 -13.50 -8.38
CA GLY A 439 21.60 -14.13 -8.71
C GLY A 439 22.41 -13.40 -9.78
N ALA A 440 23.44 -14.06 -10.30
CA ALA A 440 24.25 -13.57 -11.40
C ALA A 440 23.47 -13.52 -12.72
N ALA A 441 22.49 -14.41 -12.90
CA ALA A 441 21.57 -14.38 -14.02
C ALA A 441 20.74 -13.08 -14.01
N GLU A 442 20.11 -12.77 -12.89
CA GLU A 442 19.25 -11.58 -12.73
C GLU A 442 20.09 -10.30 -12.85
N ARG A 443 21.28 -10.27 -12.22
CA ARG A 443 22.24 -9.16 -12.37
C ARG A 443 22.65 -8.93 -13.84
N LEU A 444 22.82 -9.99 -14.62
CA LEU A 444 23.17 -9.85 -16.05
C LEU A 444 22.04 -9.15 -16.82
N VAL A 445 20.79 -9.43 -16.49
CA VAL A 445 19.63 -8.75 -17.09
C VAL A 445 19.59 -7.29 -16.66
N GLN A 446 19.82 -7.00 -15.38
CA GLN A 446 19.87 -5.64 -14.85
C GLN A 446 20.98 -4.80 -15.51
N GLU A 447 22.20 -5.34 -15.63
CA GLU A 447 23.34 -4.65 -16.26
C GLU A 447 23.19 -4.54 -17.78
N HIS A 448 22.50 -5.49 -18.41
CA HIS A 448 22.28 -5.56 -19.85
C HIS A 448 20.82 -5.88 -20.17
N PRO A 449 19.91 -4.88 -20.17
CA PRO A 449 18.48 -5.11 -20.38
C PRO A 449 18.14 -5.88 -21.67
N THR A 450 18.94 -5.72 -22.73
CA THR A 450 18.79 -6.50 -23.98
C THR A 450 18.95 -8.02 -23.80
N ALA A 451 19.56 -8.47 -22.71
CA ALA A 451 19.69 -9.89 -22.37
C ALA A 451 18.39 -10.50 -21.82
N ALA A 452 17.41 -9.69 -21.42
CA ALA A 452 16.10 -10.15 -20.93
C ALA A 452 15.40 -11.10 -21.93
N VAL A 453 15.61 -10.90 -23.23
CA VAL A 453 15.08 -11.77 -24.30
C VAL A 453 15.55 -13.24 -24.16
N PHE A 454 16.67 -13.46 -23.46
CA PHE A 454 17.24 -14.79 -23.20
C PHE A 454 17.01 -15.29 -21.78
N ALA A 455 16.35 -14.52 -20.90
CA ALA A 455 16.19 -14.85 -19.48
C ALA A 455 15.48 -16.19 -19.24
N ASN A 456 14.58 -16.58 -20.16
CA ASN A 456 13.85 -17.85 -20.16
C ASN A 456 14.51 -18.92 -21.08
N GLY A 457 15.73 -18.66 -21.54
CA GLY A 457 16.47 -19.53 -22.44
C GLY A 457 17.41 -20.51 -21.73
N PRO A 458 17.89 -21.54 -22.44
CA PRO A 458 18.71 -22.61 -21.86
C PRO A 458 20.06 -22.14 -21.28
N ALA A 459 20.59 -21.00 -21.74
CA ALA A 459 21.82 -20.43 -21.20
C ALA A 459 21.65 -19.90 -19.78
N PHE A 460 20.54 -19.18 -19.52
CA PHE A 460 20.20 -18.67 -18.19
C PHE A 460 19.82 -19.81 -17.25
N ASP A 461 19.10 -20.82 -17.74
CA ASP A 461 18.83 -22.05 -17.00
C ASP A 461 20.11 -22.76 -16.53
N ALA A 462 21.15 -22.80 -17.37
CA ALA A 462 22.42 -23.39 -16.99
C ALA A 462 23.14 -22.59 -15.90
N ILE A 463 23.07 -21.25 -15.94
CA ILE A 463 23.62 -20.38 -14.89
C ILE A 463 22.90 -20.65 -13.56
N ARG A 464 21.56 -20.60 -13.55
CA ARG A 464 20.74 -20.87 -12.36
C ARG A 464 20.95 -22.28 -11.79
N LEU A 465 21.16 -23.28 -12.65
CA LEU A 465 21.49 -24.64 -12.21
C LEU A 465 22.85 -24.71 -11.50
N VAL A 466 23.87 -24.00 -12.01
CA VAL A 466 25.17 -23.92 -11.35
C VAL A 466 25.04 -23.19 -10.01
N GLU A 467 24.30 -22.09 -10.00
CA GLU A 467 24.04 -21.25 -8.83
C GLU A 467 23.18 -21.90 -7.76
N SER A 468 22.39 -22.93 -8.08
CA SER A 468 21.65 -23.73 -7.10
C SER A 468 22.45 -24.91 -6.55
N ARG A 469 23.45 -25.43 -7.29
CA ARG A 469 24.17 -26.66 -6.91
C ARG A 469 25.58 -26.45 -6.37
N PHE A 470 26.29 -25.39 -6.76
CA PHE A 470 27.72 -25.22 -6.42
C PHE A 470 27.96 -24.03 -5.49
N PRO A 471 28.17 -24.22 -4.17
CA PRO A 471 28.34 -23.13 -3.21
C PRO A 471 29.58 -22.26 -3.44
N VAL A 472 30.50 -22.68 -4.32
CA VAL A 472 31.74 -21.95 -4.61
C VAL A 472 31.49 -20.62 -5.36
N VAL A 473 30.27 -20.40 -5.84
CA VAL A 473 29.83 -19.17 -6.53
C VAL A 473 28.91 -18.37 -5.60
N GLU A 474 29.45 -17.86 -4.51
CA GLU A 474 28.76 -16.87 -3.66
C GLU A 474 29.05 -15.48 -4.18
N THR A 475 28.30 -15.07 -5.19
CA THR A 475 28.25 -13.66 -5.60
C THR A 475 27.33 -12.89 -4.67
N ALA A 476 27.49 -11.57 -4.62
CA ALA A 476 26.50 -10.68 -3.99
C ALA A 476 25.07 -10.96 -4.50
N GLY A 477 24.06 -10.55 -3.75
CA GLY A 477 22.64 -10.71 -4.06
C GLY A 477 21.89 -11.44 -2.94
N ILE A 478 20.76 -12.04 -3.29
CA ILE A 478 19.90 -12.76 -2.34
C ILE A 478 19.98 -14.26 -2.58
N VAL A 479 19.97 -15.04 -1.50
CA VAL A 479 19.88 -16.50 -1.54
C VAL A 479 18.85 -17.00 -0.53
N ASP A 480 18.05 -17.96 -0.96
CA ASP A 480 17.22 -18.78 -0.08
C ASP A 480 17.79 -20.20 -0.06
N HIS A 481 18.33 -20.63 1.08
CA HIS A 481 18.91 -21.96 1.24
C HIS A 481 17.87 -23.05 1.45
N ARG A 482 16.64 -22.69 1.78
CA ARG A 482 15.56 -23.60 2.20
C ARG A 482 14.23 -23.18 1.57
N PRO A 483 14.16 -23.03 0.23
CA PRO A 483 12.92 -22.59 -0.41
C PRO A 483 11.80 -23.58 -0.13
N LEU A 484 10.59 -23.09 0.14
CA LEU A 484 9.43 -23.93 0.41
C LEU A 484 8.96 -24.63 -0.87
N ALA A 485 8.49 -25.87 -0.74
CA ALA A 485 8.07 -26.69 -1.87
C ALA A 485 6.66 -26.37 -2.39
N SER A 486 5.85 -25.65 -1.62
CA SER A 486 4.48 -25.27 -1.98
C SER A 486 4.13 -23.93 -1.35
N PRO A 487 3.26 -23.13 -1.99
CA PRO A 487 2.77 -21.88 -1.41
C PRO A 487 1.86 -22.16 -0.21
N SER A 488 1.77 -21.19 0.70
CA SER A 488 0.87 -21.20 1.86
C SER A 488 -0.43 -20.39 1.65
N HIS A 489 -0.46 -19.46 0.69
CA HIS A 489 -1.57 -18.55 0.41
C HIS A 489 -2.37 -18.96 -0.83
N ASP A 490 -3.66 -18.59 -0.86
CA ASP A 490 -4.54 -18.75 -2.01
C ASP A 490 -4.52 -17.50 -2.88
N VAL A 491 -4.10 -17.66 -4.14
CA VAL A 491 -4.05 -16.55 -5.12
C VAL A 491 -5.33 -16.41 -5.93
N GLU A 492 -6.27 -17.35 -5.83
CA GLU A 492 -7.47 -17.37 -6.67
C GLU A 492 -8.35 -16.11 -6.52
N PRO A 493 -8.56 -15.55 -5.32
CA PRO A 493 -9.31 -14.29 -5.15
C PRO A 493 -8.71 -13.11 -5.92
N TYR A 494 -7.41 -13.15 -6.18
CA TYR A 494 -6.63 -12.04 -6.74
C TYR A 494 -6.34 -12.17 -8.24
N ARG A 495 -6.69 -13.30 -8.87
CA ARG A 495 -6.47 -13.52 -10.31
C ARG A 495 -7.03 -12.43 -11.22
N PRO A 496 -8.20 -11.83 -10.94
CA PRO A 496 -8.70 -10.75 -11.79
C PRO A 496 -7.70 -9.58 -11.84
N TYR A 497 -7.27 -9.04 -10.70
CA TYR A 497 -6.27 -7.96 -10.64
C TYR A 497 -4.97 -8.31 -11.37
N ALA A 498 -4.50 -9.56 -11.23
CA ALA A 498 -3.32 -10.05 -11.92
C ALA A 498 -3.50 -10.19 -13.45
N ALA A 499 -4.72 -10.35 -13.95
CA ALA A 499 -5.02 -10.42 -15.38
C ALA A 499 -5.16 -9.02 -16.02
N ALA A 500 -5.52 -8.01 -15.23
CA ALA A 500 -5.67 -6.63 -15.68
C ALA A 500 -4.36 -5.86 -15.79
N VAL A 501 -3.27 -6.45 -15.29
CA VAL A 501 -1.92 -5.89 -15.44
C VAL A 501 -1.54 -5.87 -16.91
N ASP A 502 -1.63 -4.71 -17.55
CA ASP A 502 -1.07 -4.51 -18.89
C ASP A 502 0.43 -4.16 -18.74
N PRO A 503 1.35 -5.05 -19.15
CA PRO A 503 2.80 -4.81 -19.06
C PRO A 503 3.29 -3.71 -20.03
N THR A 504 2.40 -3.08 -20.82
CA THR A 504 2.74 -2.05 -21.81
C THR A 504 2.35 -0.63 -21.42
N VAL A 505 1.68 -0.44 -20.27
CA VAL A 505 1.29 0.89 -19.77
C VAL A 505 2.47 1.50 -19.02
N GLU A 506 3.22 2.39 -19.67
CA GLU A 506 4.10 3.34 -19.00
C GLU A 506 3.23 4.42 -18.36
N TYR A 507 3.20 4.48 -17.03
CA TYR A 507 2.63 5.61 -16.30
C TYR A 507 3.60 6.79 -16.40
N ASP A 508 3.08 7.99 -16.69
CA ASP A 508 3.86 9.18 -17.04
C ASP A 508 4.81 9.61 -15.90
N ASP A 509 6.12 9.53 -16.16
CA ASP A 509 7.21 9.77 -15.21
C ASP A 509 7.51 11.27 -14.97
N ASP A 510 6.74 12.24 -15.50
CA ASP A 510 7.12 13.66 -15.42
C ASP A 510 7.19 14.19 -13.95
N PRO A 511 8.36 14.60 -13.44
CA PRO A 511 8.59 14.94 -12.03
C PRO A 511 8.55 16.43 -11.78
N GLY A 512 7.50 16.85 -11.09
CA GLY A 512 7.49 18.06 -10.28
C GLY A 512 7.65 17.76 -8.79
N ASP A 513 8.66 16.98 -8.37
CA ASP A 513 9.25 17.14 -7.04
C ASP A 513 10.64 16.51 -6.96
N GLU A 514 11.67 17.36 -6.84
CA GLU A 514 13.06 16.96 -6.59
C GLU A 514 13.34 16.98 -5.08
N HIS A 515 12.58 16.28 -4.24
CA HIS A 515 12.97 16.06 -2.85
C HIS A 515 12.39 14.75 -2.29
N HIS A 516 13.05 13.62 -2.56
CA HIS A 516 12.87 12.37 -1.81
C HIS A 516 14.19 11.68 -1.48
#